data_AF-A0A496PP46-F1
#
_entry.id   AF-A0A496PP46-F1
#
_cell.length_a   1.000
_cell.length_b   1.000
_cell.length_c   1.000
_cell.angle_alpha   90.00
_cell.angle_beta   90.00
_cell.angle_gamma   90.00
#
_symmetry.space_group_name_H-M   'P 1'
#
loop_
_entity.id
_entity.type
_entity.pdbx_description
1 polymer ?
#
loop_
_entity_poly.entity_id
_entity_poly.type
_entity_poly.pdbx_seq_one_letter_code
_entity_poly.pdbx_strand_id
1 'polypeptide(L)'
;ASIGHGFFVDHGAGVVIGETTIIGKNCVLFHNVTLGGTGKHTDKRHPTLGNNVFIGTAATLLGPITVGDNVKIGANSFIVMRDIPSNSTVAGTPARIIKRDGRRCDEDLPRTIEKPENNISLIVENTSSETSTGKVLPEETQR
;
A
#
# COMPACT_ATOMS: atom_id res chain seq x y z
N ALA A 1 1.09 7.34 -16.82
CA ALA A 1 1.49 7.69 -15.43
C ALA A 1 1.21 9.17 -15.20
N SER A 2 0.95 9.55 -13.95
CA SER A 2 0.81 10.97 -13.55
C SER A 2 1.99 11.34 -12.67
N ILE A 3 2.69 12.44 -12.98
CA ILE A 3 3.93 12.84 -12.33
C ILE A 3 3.83 14.28 -11.83
N GLY A 4 4.07 14.48 -10.54
CA GLY A 4 4.07 15.79 -9.90
C GLY A 4 5.30 16.64 -10.24
N HIS A 5 5.20 17.93 -9.96
CA HIS A 5 6.29 18.89 -10.17
C HIS A 5 7.54 18.54 -9.34
N GLY A 6 8.73 18.84 -9.88
CA GLY A 6 10.00 18.61 -9.20
C GLY A 6 10.46 17.15 -9.23
N PHE A 7 9.87 16.32 -10.09
CA PHE A 7 10.35 14.96 -10.33
C PHE A 7 11.72 14.97 -10.98
N PHE A 8 12.67 14.26 -10.38
CA PHE A 8 14.05 14.16 -10.85
C PHE A 8 14.45 12.71 -11.01
N VAL A 9 15.06 12.38 -12.15
CA VAL A 9 15.61 11.06 -12.42
C VAL A 9 17.12 11.19 -12.54
N ASP A 10 17.86 10.63 -11.59
CA ASP A 10 19.31 10.63 -11.59
C ASP A 10 19.85 9.37 -12.27
N HIS A 11 20.60 9.56 -13.35
CA HIS A 11 20.99 8.51 -14.29
C HIS A 11 19.77 7.71 -14.81
N GLY A 12 19.01 8.23 -15.79
CA GLY A 12 17.74 7.63 -16.21
C GLY A 12 17.76 6.24 -16.87
N ALA A 13 18.94 5.60 -17.01
CA ALA A 13 19.04 4.28 -17.62
C ALA A 13 18.26 3.22 -16.81
N GLY A 14 17.45 2.43 -17.51
CA GLY A 14 16.72 1.30 -16.92
C GLY A 14 15.56 1.66 -15.98
N VAL A 15 15.17 2.93 -15.87
CA VAL A 15 13.99 3.33 -15.09
C VAL A 15 12.71 2.89 -15.81
N VAL A 16 11.86 2.16 -15.10
CA VAL A 16 10.57 1.66 -15.59
C VAL A 16 9.44 2.27 -14.76
N ILE A 17 8.51 2.98 -15.41
CA ILE A 17 7.34 3.59 -14.77
C ILE A 17 6.08 3.06 -15.45
N GLY A 18 5.30 2.27 -14.73
CA GLY A 18 4.10 1.65 -15.25
C GLY A 18 2.94 2.63 -15.48
N GLU A 19 2.00 2.23 -16.34
CA GLU A 19 0.91 3.07 -16.86
C GLU A 19 0.13 3.82 -15.77
N THR A 20 -0.34 3.11 -14.74
CA THR A 20 -1.20 3.66 -13.67
C THR A 20 -0.42 4.17 -12.47
N THR A 21 0.89 4.38 -12.62
CA THR A 21 1.73 4.98 -11.57
C THR A 21 1.31 6.42 -11.32
N ILE A 22 1.25 6.80 -10.05
CA ILE A 22 1.09 8.19 -9.61
C ILE A 22 2.34 8.55 -8.81
N ILE A 23 2.99 9.65 -9.16
CA ILE A 23 4.17 10.17 -8.46
C ILE A 23 3.84 11.57 -7.94
N GLY A 24 4.00 11.79 -6.63
CA GLY A 24 3.84 13.10 -6.00
C GLY A 24 4.93 14.11 -6.39
N LYS A 25 5.00 15.21 -5.64
CA LYS A 25 5.97 16.30 -5.88
C LYS A 25 7.35 15.96 -5.33
N ASN A 26 8.39 16.49 -5.96
CA ASN A 26 9.78 16.43 -5.48
C ASN A 26 10.31 15.01 -5.24
N CYS A 27 9.88 14.05 -6.07
CA CYS A 27 10.36 12.68 -5.98
C CYS A 27 11.65 12.50 -6.78
N VAL A 28 12.56 11.67 -6.27
CA VAL A 28 13.85 11.34 -6.88
C VAL A 28 13.94 9.84 -7.13
N LEU A 29 14.19 9.45 -8.37
CA LEU A 29 14.45 8.06 -8.76
C LEU A 29 15.86 7.93 -9.33
N PHE A 30 16.58 6.89 -8.94
CA PHE A 30 17.88 6.53 -9.55
C PHE A 30 17.69 5.53 -10.69
N HIS A 31 18.76 5.28 -11.47
CA HIS A 31 18.82 4.22 -12.49
C HIS A 31 18.26 2.88 -12.00
N ASN A 32 17.73 2.10 -12.95
CA ASN A 32 17.21 0.75 -12.76
C ASN A 32 16.02 0.63 -11.78
N VAL A 33 15.42 1.73 -11.33
CA VAL A 33 14.20 1.67 -10.52
C VAL A 33 13.02 1.16 -11.35
N THR A 34 12.26 0.23 -10.79
CA THR A 34 11.02 -0.29 -11.41
C THR A 34 9.80 0.03 -10.54
N LEU A 35 8.84 0.76 -11.11
CA LEU A 35 7.49 0.95 -10.59
C LEU A 35 6.51 0.13 -11.46
N GLY A 36 6.36 -1.14 -11.11
CA GLY A 36 5.74 -2.17 -11.96
C GLY A 36 4.44 -2.73 -11.42
N GLY A 37 3.77 -3.52 -12.26
CA GLY A 37 2.61 -4.32 -11.86
C GLY A 37 3.01 -5.75 -11.49
N THR A 38 2.12 -6.45 -10.78
CA THR A 38 2.29 -7.87 -10.44
C THR A 38 1.74 -8.82 -11.52
N GLY A 39 1.02 -8.29 -12.52
CA GLY A 39 0.26 -9.06 -13.50
C GLY A 39 -1.09 -9.59 -12.98
N LYS A 40 -1.48 -9.25 -11.73
CA LYS A 40 -2.71 -9.76 -11.10
C LYS A 40 -3.85 -8.74 -11.01
N HIS A 41 -3.65 -7.50 -11.46
CA HIS A 41 -4.63 -6.42 -11.37
C HIS A 41 -4.82 -5.77 -12.75
N THR A 42 -6.04 -5.37 -13.07
CA THR A 42 -6.43 -4.81 -14.37
C THR A 42 -6.35 -3.28 -14.39
N ASP A 43 -6.91 -2.62 -13.38
CA ASP A 43 -7.03 -1.16 -13.36
C ASP A 43 -5.84 -0.49 -12.66
N LYS A 44 -6.04 -0.06 -11.40
CA LYS A 44 -4.96 0.45 -10.57
C LYS A 44 -4.07 -0.73 -10.19
N ARG A 45 -2.92 -0.82 -10.85
CA ARG A 45 -2.00 -1.98 -10.79
C ARG A 45 -0.53 -1.62 -10.57
N HIS A 46 -0.21 -0.33 -10.51
CA HIS A 46 1.15 0.18 -10.31
C HIS A 46 1.22 1.07 -9.06
N PRO A 47 2.42 1.35 -8.52
CA PRO A 47 2.59 2.11 -7.28
C PRO A 47 1.99 3.53 -7.30
N THR A 48 1.64 4.03 -6.13
CA THR A 48 1.35 5.45 -5.86
C THR A 48 2.37 5.98 -4.88
N LEU A 49 3.15 6.99 -5.29
CA LEU A 49 4.12 7.66 -4.45
C LEU A 49 3.56 8.99 -3.95
N GLY A 50 3.70 9.24 -2.65
CA GLY A 50 3.51 10.56 -2.04
C GLY A 50 4.57 11.57 -2.49
N ASN A 51 4.69 12.65 -1.74
CA ASN A 51 5.64 13.72 -1.99
C ASN A 51 6.99 13.44 -1.30
N ASN A 52 8.05 14.03 -1.84
CA ASN A 52 9.41 13.96 -1.29
C ASN A 52 9.91 12.51 -1.13
N VAL A 53 9.53 11.62 -2.05
CA VAL A 53 9.95 10.22 -2.04
C VAL A 53 11.29 10.08 -2.77
N PHE A 54 12.25 9.46 -2.10
CA PHE A 54 13.55 9.11 -2.66
C PHE A 54 13.63 7.60 -2.89
N ILE A 55 13.99 7.17 -4.09
CA ILE A 55 14.12 5.75 -4.44
C ILE A 55 15.53 5.49 -4.97
N GLY A 56 16.31 4.72 -4.20
CA GLY A 56 17.67 4.33 -4.54
C GLY A 56 17.74 3.38 -5.75
N THR A 57 18.94 3.26 -6.31
CA THR A 57 19.21 2.46 -7.52
C THR A 57 18.67 1.04 -7.42
N ALA A 58 18.14 0.54 -8.54
CA ALA A 58 17.66 -0.83 -8.71
C ALA A 58 16.57 -1.29 -7.72
N ALA A 59 15.92 -0.37 -6.98
CA ALA A 59 14.76 -0.72 -6.17
C ALA A 59 13.56 -1.08 -7.06
N THR A 60 12.83 -2.11 -6.68
CA THR A 60 11.69 -2.64 -7.43
C THR A 60 10.44 -2.65 -6.56
N LEU A 61 9.41 -1.93 -6.99
CA LEU A 61 8.12 -1.77 -6.33
C LEU A 61 7.03 -2.33 -7.24
N LEU A 62 6.32 -3.37 -6.80
CA LEU A 62 5.31 -4.08 -7.60
C LEU A 62 3.92 -4.06 -6.95
N GLY A 63 2.94 -3.70 -7.77
CA GLY A 63 1.51 -3.72 -7.42
C GLY A 63 0.94 -2.34 -7.09
N PRO A 64 -0.37 -2.26 -6.78
CA PRO A 64 -1.06 -1.04 -6.38
C PRO A 64 -0.72 -0.58 -4.96
N ILE A 65 0.56 -0.60 -4.60
CA ILE A 65 1.05 -0.22 -3.29
C ILE A 65 1.03 1.31 -3.13
N THR A 66 0.87 1.77 -1.89
CA THR A 66 0.98 3.18 -1.54
C THR A 66 2.26 3.44 -0.77
N VAL A 67 3.02 4.44 -1.22
CA VAL A 67 4.18 4.99 -0.52
C VAL A 67 3.80 6.36 0.01
N GLY A 68 3.91 6.56 1.32
CA GLY A 68 3.60 7.83 1.97
C GLY A 68 4.58 8.96 1.62
N ASP A 69 4.38 10.10 2.26
CA ASP A 69 5.25 11.27 2.09
C ASP A 69 6.59 11.10 2.84
N ASN A 70 7.64 11.76 2.35
CA ASN A 70 8.96 11.82 2.99
C ASN A 70 9.61 10.45 3.20
N VAL A 71 9.38 9.53 2.27
CA VAL A 71 9.91 8.16 2.32
C VAL A 71 11.27 8.08 1.62
N LYS A 72 12.18 7.28 2.18
CA LYS A 72 13.45 6.90 1.53
C LYS A 72 13.50 5.39 1.35
N ILE A 73 13.65 4.94 0.11
CA ILE A 73 13.81 3.53 -0.23
C ILE A 73 15.26 3.28 -0.61
N GLY A 74 15.91 2.35 0.09
CA GLY A 74 17.31 1.98 -0.14
C GLY A 74 17.50 1.27 -1.49
N ALA A 75 18.74 1.30 -1.98
CA ALA A 75 19.12 0.59 -3.19
C ALA A 75 18.83 -0.92 -3.10
N ASN A 76 18.49 -1.55 -4.24
CA ASN A 76 18.17 -2.97 -4.36
C ASN A 76 17.02 -3.46 -3.44
N SER A 77 16.16 -2.56 -2.95
CA SER A 77 15.00 -2.97 -2.15
C SER A 77 13.94 -3.63 -3.03
N PHE A 78 13.38 -4.75 -2.56
CA PHE A 78 12.31 -5.45 -3.27
C PHE A 78 11.00 -5.40 -2.46
N ILE A 79 9.99 -4.74 -3.02
CA ILE A 79 8.71 -4.43 -2.36
C ILE A 79 7.56 -4.89 -3.25
N VAL A 80 6.74 -5.81 -2.76
CA VAL A 80 5.61 -6.38 -3.51
C VAL A 80 4.38 -6.44 -2.61
N MET A 81 3.29 -5.78 -2.99
CA MET A 81 2.04 -5.76 -2.23
C MET A 81 2.21 -5.38 -0.75
N ARG A 82 3.10 -4.42 -0.49
CA ARG A 82 3.36 -3.85 0.83
C ARG A 82 3.38 -2.33 0.77
N ASP A 83 2.55 -1.69 1.60
CA ASP A 83 2.50 -0.24 1.69
C ASP A 83 3.65 0.29 2.56
N ILE A 84 4.07 1.52 2.31
CA ILE A 84 5.13 2.19 3.07
C ILE A 84 4.55 3.41 3.77
N PRO A 85 4.50 3.45 5.11
CA PRO A 85 4.04 4.62 5.86
C PRO A 85 4.92 5.85 5.60
N SER A 86 4.34 7.06 5.72
CA SER A 86 5.09 8.31 5.64
C SER A 86 6.24 8.38 6.66
N ASN A 87 7.24 9.24 6.40
CA ASN A 87 8.42 9.46 7.24
C ASN A 87 9.26 8.20 7.53
N SER A 88 9.23 7.25 6.60
CA SER A 88 9.90 5.96 6.74
C SER A 88 11.17 5.86 5.91
N THR A 89 12.15 5.09 6.37
CA THR A 89 13.24 4.57 5.55
C THR A 89 13.15 3.06 5.49
N VAL A 90 13.15 2.54 4.26
CA VAL A 90 12.96 1.12 3.94
C VAL A 90 14.18 0.59 3.22
N ALA A 91 14.64 -0.61 3.55
CA ALA A 91 15.75 -1.27 2.87
C ALA A 91 15.65 -2.80 2.93
N GLY A 92 16.35 -3.48 2.03
CA GLY A 92 16.57 -4.93 2.06
C GLY A 92 15.65 -5.75 1.16
N THR A 93 15.91 -7.06 1.15
CA THR A 93 15.16 -8.07 0.40
C THR A 93 15.00 -9.31 1.29
N PRO A 94 13.83 -9.52 1.93
CA PRO A 94 12.62 -8.69 1.85
C PRO A 94 12.82 -7.31 2.51
N ALA A 95 12.15 -6.30 1.96
CA ALA A 95 12.25 -4.93 2.46
C ALA A 95 11.57 -4.76 3.82
N ARG A 96 12.24 -4.05 4.74
CA ARG A 96 11.74 -3.72 6.09
C ARG A 96 11.93 -2.23 6.40
N ILE A 97 11.13 -1.71 7.32
CA ILE A 97 11.25 -0.34 7.81
C ILE A 97 12.39 -0.31 8.84
N ILE A 98 13.49 0.36 8.50
CA ILE A 98 14.68 0.50 9.35
C ILE A 98 14.71 1.81 10.15
N LYS A 99 13.86 2.76 9.76
CA LYS A 99 13.66 4.04 10.46
C LYS A 99 12.24 4.54 10.23
N ARG A 100 11.60 5.05 11.27
CA ARG A 100 10.28 5.71 11.20
C ARG A 100 10.21 6.88 12.17
N ASP A 101 9.67 8.01 11.72
CA ASP A 101 9.50 9.23 12.53
C ASP A 101 10.79 9.64 13.29
N GLY A 102 11.92 9.55 12.59
CA GLY A 102 13.22 9.93 13.15
C GLY A 102 13.91 8.84 13.99
N ARG A 103 13.25 7.73 14.33
CA ARG A 103 13.76 6.67 15.22
C ARG A 103 14.12 5.42 14.43
N ARG A 104 15.21 4.75 14.82
CA ARG A 104 15.56 3.43 14.26
C ARG A 104 14.54 2.40 14.72
N CYS A 105 14.15 1.51 13.83
CA CYS A 105 13.22 0.43 14.08
C CYS A 105 13.59 -0.77 13.19
N ASP A 106 12.87 -1.88 13.35
CA ASP A 106 12.97 -3.05 12.49
C ASP A 106 11.56 -3.65 12.36
N GLU A 107 10.75 -3.01 11.53
CA GLU A 107 9.32 -3.34 11.37
C GLU A 107 9.08 -3.94 9.97
N ASP A 108 8.18 -4.91 9.92
CA ASP A 108 7.68 -5.40 8.63
C ASP A 108 6.82 -4.32 7.96
N LEU A 109 6.88 -4.27 6.63
CA LEU A 109 5.98 -3.41 5.88
C LEU A 109 4.53 -3.93 6.01
N PRO A 110 3.54 -3.06 6.24
CA PRO A 110 2.13 -3.46 6.24
C PRO A 110 1.74 -4.05 4.87
N ARG A 111 0.86 -5.07 4.89
CA ARG A 111 0.28 -5.59 3.65
C ARG A 111 -0.61 -4.53 3.01
N THR A 112 -0.50 -4.37 1.70
CA THR A 112 -1.43 -3.54 0.94
C THR A 112 -2.83 -4.15 1.06
N ILE A 113 -3.78 -3.34 1.52
CA ILE A 113 -5.19 -3.71 1.58
C ILE A 113 -5.80 -3.34 0.24
N GLU A 114 -6.18 -4.36 -0.53
CA GLU A 114 -6.93 -4.15 -1.75
C GLU A 114 -8.29 -3.58 -1.37
N LYS A 115 -8.61 -2.39 -1.89
CA LYS A 115 -9.97 -1.86 -1.74
C LYS A 115 -10.88 -2.76 -2.55
N PRO A 116 -11.94 -3.36 -1.95
CA PRO A 116 -12.89 -4.12 -2.74
C PRO A 116 -13.46 -3.19 -3.81
N GLU A 117 -13.30 -3.56 -5.07
CA GLU A 117 -13.95 -2.87 -6.16
C GLU A 117 -15.46 -3.07 -5.97
N ASN A 118 -16.17 -2.03 -5.51
CA ASN A 118 -17.63 -1.91 -5.41
C ASN A 118 -18.41 -3.24 -5.50
N ASN A 119 -18.17 -4.17 -4.59
CA ASN A 119 -18.98 -5.36 -4.46
C ASN A 119 -20.07 -5.03 -3.45
N ILE A 120 -21.22 -4.61 -3.96
CA ILE A 120 -22.47 -4.31 -3.23
C ILE A 120 -23.09 -5.62 -2.63
N SER A 121 -22.28 -6.65 -2.39
CA SER A 121 -22.69 -7.98 -1.98
C SER A 121 -22.14 -8.41 -0.62
N LEU A 122 -21.34 -7.58 0.06
CA LEU A 122 -20.82 -7.88 1.41
C LEU A 122 -21.58 -7.19 2.56
N ILE A 123 -22.65 -6.44 2.28
CA ILE A 123 -23.45 -5.76 3.33
C ILE A 123 -24.65 -6.61 3.80
N VAL A 124 -24.97 -7.74 3.15
CA VAL A 124 -26.21 -8.50 3.45
C VAL A 124 -26.04 -9.63 4.48
N GLU A 125 -24.81 -10.05 4.83
CA GLU A 125 -24.64 -11.23 5.71
C GLU A 125 -24.51 -10.93 7.22
N ASN A 126 -24.47 -9.66 7.64
CA ASN A 126 -24.34 -9.32 9.07
C ASN A 126 -25.62 -8.80 9.75
N THR A 127 -26.81 -8.98 9.15
CA THR A 127 -28.10 -8.61 9.77
C THR A 127 -28.99 -9.79 10.17
N SER A 128 -28.42 -11.00 10.29
CA SER A 128 -29.20 -12.22 10.57
C SER A 128 -28.65 -13.03 11.74
N SER A 129 -28.39 -12.41 12.89
CA SER A 129 -28.19 -13.16 14.14
C SER A 129 -28.49 -12.36 15.42
N GLU A 130 -29.60 -11.63 15.46
CA GLU A 130 -30.22 -11.22 16.73
C GLU A 130 -31.74 -11.47 16.70
N THR A 131 -32.14 -12.73 16.82
CA THR A 131 -33.42 -13.08 17.45
C THR A 131 -33.21 -14.34 18.29
N SER A 132 -32.70 -14.14 19.50
CA SER A 132 -32.84 -15.09 20.60
C SER A 132 -34.27 -15.00 21.12
N THR A 133 -35.08 -15.99 20.77
CA THR A 133 -36.40 -16.25 21.33
C THR A 133 -36.26 -16.69 22.79
N GLY A 134 -36.36 -15.71 23.70
CA GLY A 134 -36.57 -15.96 25.13
C GLY A 134 -38.01 -16.36 25.40
N LYS A 135 -38.18 -17.60 25.88
CA LYS A 135 -39.42 -18.27 26.32
C LYS A 135 -40.41 -17.38 27.08
N VAL A 136 -41.67 -17.39 26.65
CA VAL A 136 -42.84 -17.02 27.45
C VAL A 136 -43.24 -18.23 28.30
N LEU A 137 -43.32 -18.06 29.61
CA LEU A 137 -43.85 -19.03 30.58
C LEU A 137 -45.38 -19.12 30.44
N PRO A 138 -46.01 -20.29 30.61
CA PRO A 138 -47.46 -20.40 30.57
C PRO A 138 -48.09 -19.92 31.89
N GLU A 139 -49.16 -19.12 31.79
CA GLU A 139 -50.07 -18.83 32.89
C GLU A 139 -51.08 -19.98 33.09
N GLU A 140 -51.13 -20.50 34.30
CA GLU A 140 -52.22 -21.25 34.93
C GLU A 140 -52.05 -20.93 36.45
N THR A 141 -53.03 -20.50 37.25
CA THR A 141 -54.41 -20.95 37.43
C THR A 141 -55.13 -19.99 38.40
N GLN A 142 -56.45 -19.81 38.19
CA GLN A 142 -57.53 -19.51 39.14
C GLN A 142 -57.17 -19.09 40.59
N ARG A 143 -57.58 -17.87 40.98
CA ARG A 143 -58.68 -17.57 41.94
C ARG A 143 -58.70 -16.08 42.27
#